data_AF-A0A1G8ZMA2-F1
#
_entry.id   AF-A0A1G8ZMA2-F1
#
_cell.length_a   1.000
_cell.length_b   1.000
_cell.length_c   1.000
_cell.angle_alpha   90.00
_cell.angle_beta   90.00
_cell.angle_gamma   90.00
#
_symmetry.space_group_name_H-M   'P 1'
#
loop_
_entity.id
_entity.type
_entity.pdbx_description
1 polymer ?
#
loop_
_entity_poly.entity_id
_entity_poly.type
_entity_poly.pdbx_seq_one_letter_code
_entity_poly.pdbx_strand_id
1 'polypeptide(L)'
;MDRRTFLMAAGAGGALALTAAPAATAAEAAPTASEAALLRTWFRSTYRSIEAMTTDFGLAADKIDVSGSGLPVPSVQTSPTNIGCGLWSTAAAGGLGVISRDAMERRLARTLSAVERLERAHGFWFNWYDAYDGSVLTTWPATGDPVRPFLSSVDNAWLVTGLRITADAAPALRPRVAKLLAGADWSYYYTPFDPADPVAGPGQLRGGFWPDKPGKGEPTGHHYGALNTEPRMASYLGIADGSLPSDHYWHLFRTLLPGSGQEQEPGGAYEVIDGVRVWQGHYTHRGRKVVPSWGGSMFEALMVPLFVPEPEWSPRSWGRTHTRYVRGQIEHGLQEERYGYWGFSPANIPEGGYREYGVDALGMQEEGYNSLGVVTPHASFLALPQARAEAVANLRALAADFGAYDETYGFRDSVNVASGRVSDFVLALDQGMIAAALAQQLRPGLLQRPFRTGGFASRVRPLLAKERFSI
;
A
#
# COMPACT_ATOMS: atom_id res chain seq x y z
N MET A 1 15.00 -27.54 21.01
CA MET A 1 14.66 -28.97 21.19
C MET A 1 14.36 -29.54 19.82
N ASP A 2 15.23 -30.43 19.38
CA ASP A 2 15.35 -30.91 18.00
C ASP A 2 14.39 -32.08 17.73
N ARG A 3 13.59 -32.02 16.65
CA ARG A 3 12.75 -33.14 16.18
C ARG A 3 12.61 -33.14 14.66
N ARG A 4 13.56 -33.81 14.01
CA ARG A 4 13.32 -34.51 12.74
C ARG A 4 12.88 -35.96 13.02
N THR A 5 12.12 -36.48 12.06
CA THR A 5 11.83 -37.90 11.75
C THR A 5 10.52 -38.47 12.33
N PHE A 6 9.52 -38.65 11.46
CA PHE A 6 8.83 -39.94 11.30
C PHE A 6 8.31 -40.07 9.85
N LEU A 7 8.69 -41.18 9.21
CA LEU A 7 8.33 -41.58 7.85
C LEU A 7 7.13 -42.55 7.87
N MET A 8 6.19 -42.31 6.95
CA MET A 8 5.39 -43.25 6.16
C MET A 8 4.95 -44.60 6.76
N ALA A 9 3.63 -44.81 6.81
CA ALA A 9 3.02 -46.10 6.53
C ALA A 9 1.75 -45.90 5.68
N ALA A 10 1.74 -46.53 4.51
CA ALA A 10 0.64 -46.53 3.55
C ALA A 10 -0.53 -47.40 4.04
N GLY A 11 -1.75 -46.91 3.88
CA GLY A 11 -2.99 -47.68 4.00
C GLY A 11 -3.92 -47.28 2.87
N ALA A 12 -4.16 -48.20 1.93
CA ALA A 12 -5.11 -48.04 0.84
C ALA A 12 -6.55 -48.09 1.38
N GLY A 13 -7.37 -47.10 0.99
CA GLY A 13 -8.80 -47.03 1.29
C GLY A 13 -9.48 -46.10 0.29
N GLY A 14 -10.54 -46.59 -0.37
CA GLY A 14 -11.06 -46.06 -1.62
C GLY A 14 -11.87 -44.77 -1.55
N ALA A 15 -11.88 -44.10 -2.71
CA ALA A 15 -12.91 -43.26 -3.32
C ALA A 15 -13.64 -42.21 -2.46
N LEU A 16 -13.45 -40.95 -2.84
CA LEU A 16 -14.53 -40.05 -3.26
C LEU A 16 -13.91 -38.90 -4.08
N ALA A 17 -14.12 -38.96 -5.40
CA ALA A 17 -13.82 -37.84 -6.28
C ALA A 17 -14.81 -36.72 -5.98
N LEU A 18 -14.46 -35.84 -5.05
CA LEU A 18 -15.10 -34.53 -4.92
C LEU A 18 -14.62 -33.71 -6.11
N THR A 19 -15.44 -33.65 -7.15
CA THR A 19 -15.32 -32.66 -8.21
C THR A 19 -15.43 -31.29 -7.56
N ALA A 20 -14.29 -30.65 -7.29
CA ALA A 20 -14.23 -29.27 -6.88
C ALA A 20 -14.77 -28.44 -8.04
N ALA A 21 -16.03 -28.00 -7.93
CA ALA A 21 -16.57 -27.00 -8.82
C ALA A 21 -15.68 -25.76 -8.74
N PRO A 22 -15.36 -25.10 -9.86
CA PRO A 22 -14.57 -23.89 -9.81
C PRO A 22 -15.40 -22.85 -9.06
N ALA A 23 -14.91 -22.41 -7.92
CA ALA A 23 -15.42 -21.21 -7.24
C ALA A 23 -15.13 -20.02 -8.15
N ALA A 24 -16.06 -19.74 -9.08
CA ALA A 24 -16.14 -18.44 -9.71
C ALA A 24 -16.39 -17.45 -8.58
N THR A 25 -15.41 -16.61 -8.30
CA THR A 25 -15.56 -15.44 -7.42
C THR A 25 -16.63 -14.56 -8.06
N ALA A 26 -17.87 -14.69 -7.60
CA ALA A 26 -18.91 -13.73 -7.90
C ALA A 26 -18.41 -12.36 -7.43
N ALA A 27 -18.41 -11.38 -8.34
CA ALA A 27 -18.16 -10.00 -7.95
C ALA A 27 -19.13 -9.66 -6.80
N GLU A 28 -18.60 -9.13 -5.71
CA GLU A 28 -19.42 -8.83 -4.54
C GLU A 28 -20.52 -7.84 -4.94
N ALA A 29 -21.76 -8.12 -4.54
CA ALA A 29 -22.91 -7.30 -4.92
C ALA A 29 -22.71 -5.85 -4.45
N ALA A 30 -23.28 -4.88 -5.16
CA ALA A 30 -23.22 -3.47 -4.73
C ALA A 30 -23.76 -3.28 -3.28
N PRO A 31 -23.28 -2.25 -2.54
CA PRO A 31 -23.74 -2.00 -1.18
C PRO A 31 -25.22 -1.72 -1.10
N THR A 32 -25.85 -2.27 -0.06
CA THR A 32 -27.20 -1.89 0.33
C THR A 32 -27.23 -0.40 0.68
N ALA A 33 -28.40 0.24 0.61
CA ALA A 33 -28.51 1.67 0.93
C ALA A 33 -28.02 2.00 2.34
N SER A 34 -28.31 1.14 3.33
CA SER A 34 -27.84 1.31 4.71
C SER A 34 -26.33 1.17 4.84
N GLU A 35 -25.72 0.22 4.13
CA GLU A 35 -24.28 0.05 4.13
C GLU A 35 -23.57 1.21 3.43
N ALA A 36 -24.08 1.63 2.27
CA ALA A 36 -23.56 2.81 1.57
C ALA A 36 -23.64 4.08 2.43
N ALA A 37 -24.68 4.23 3.26
CA ALA A 37 -24.78 5.33 4.22
C ALA A 37 -23.69 5.22 5.30
N LEU A 38 -23.44 4.03 5.85
CA LEU A 38 -22.36 3.79 6.81
C LEU A 38 -20.98 4.09 6.22
N LEU A 39 -20.68 3.58 5.02
CA LEU A 39 -19.42 3.83 4.33
C LEU A 39 -19.21 5.33 4.07
N ARG A 40 -20.28 6.08 3.76
CA ARG A 40 -20.23 7.55 3.64
C ARG A 40 -19.96 8.24 4.98
N THR A 41 -20.52 7.74 6.08
CA THR A 41 -20.24 8.26 7.42
C THR A 41 -18.76 8.08 7.76
N TRP A 42 -18.22 6.86 7.60
CA TRP A 42 -16.80 6.59 7.80
C TRP A 42 -15.93 7.48 6.92
N PHE A 43 -16.27 7.66 5.63
CA PHE A 43 -15.51 8.53 4.75
C PHE A 43 -15.49 9.98 5.25
N ARG A 44 -16.61 10.51 5.76
CA ARG A 44 -16.65 11.89 6.29
C ARG A 44 -15.73 12.05 7.49
N SER A 45 -15.71 11.10 8.41
CA SER A 45 -14.84 11.16 9.60
C SER A 45 -13.36 11.02 9.23
N THR A 46 -13.03 10.08 8.34
CA THR A 46 -11.68 9.94 7.77
C THR A 46 -11.23 11.19 7.02
N TYR A 47 -12.11 11.82 6.24
CA TYR A 47 -11.71 13.05 5.54
C TYR A 47 -11.47 14.21 6.51
N ARG A 48 -12.27 14.32 7.58
CA ARG A 48 -12.05 15.30 8.64
C ARG A 48 -10.69 15.14 9.34
N SER A 49 -10.19 13.92 9.54
CA SER A 49 -8.85 13.74 10.10
C SER A 49 -7.75 14.17 9.13
N ILE A 50 -7.91 13.92 7.83
CA ILE A 50 -7.00 14.47 6.79
C ILE A 50 -7.03 16.01 6.80
N GLU A 51 -8.22 16.62 6.93
CA GLU A 51 -8.34 18.07 7.07
C GLU A 51 -7.63 18.58 8.32
N ALA A 52 -7.81 17.92 9.46
CA ALA A 52 -7.17 18.27 10.71
C ALA A 52 -5.64 18.16 10.64
N MET A 53 -5.12 17.14 9.93
CA MET A 53 -3.68 16.98 9.70
C MET A 53 -3.11 17.98 8.69
N THR A 54 -3.93 18.66 7.89
CA THR A 54 -3.43 19.58 6.85
C THR A 54 -3.15 20.97 7.42
N THR A 55 -1.87 21.31 7.54
CA THR A 55 -1.39 22.60 8.08
C THR A 55 -1.73 23.77 7.15
N ASP A 56 -1.69 25.00 7.66
CA ASP A 56 -1.91 26.23 6.89
C ASP A 56 -1.02 26.37 5.64
N PHE A 57 0.20 25.84 5.68
CA PHE A 57 1.09 25.77 4.52
C PHE A 57 0.48 24.96 3.37
N GLY A 58 -0.31 23.93 3.68
CA GLY A 58 -1.07 23.12 2.74
C GLY A 58 -0.63 21.67 2.65
N LEU A 59 0.23 21.20 3.55
CA LEU A 59 0.73 19.82 3.59
C LEU A 59 0.03 19.05 4.71
N ALA A 60 -0.35 17.80 4.43
CA ALA A 60 -0.82 16.89 5.47
C ALA A 60 0.37 16.45 6.32
N ALA A 61 0.36 16.78 7.61
CA ALA A 61 1.29 16.25 8.59
C ALA A 61 1.18 14.73 8.68
N ASP A 62 2.18 14.11 9.26
CA ASP A 62 2.27 12.66 9.43
C ASP A 62 1.17 12.07 10.32
N LYS A 63 0.86 12.74 11.44
CA LYS A 63 -0.18 12.30 12.37
C LYS A 63 -0.76 13.42 13.21
N ILE A 64 -1.85 13.09 13.89
CA ILE A 64 -2.41 13.84 15.01
C ILE A 64 -2.54 12.94 16.25
N ASP A 65 -2.31 13.52 17.43
CA ASP A 65 -2.61 12.90 18.73
C ASP A 65 -4.01 13.33 19.18
N VAL A 66 -4.85 12.35 19.48
CA VAL A 66 -6.28 12.49 19.79
C VAL A 66 -6.62 11.90 21.16
N SER A 67 -5.62 11.71 22.03
CA SER A 67 -5.80 11.34 23.45
C SER A 67 -6.29 12.49 24.32
N GLY A 68 -6.01 13.73 23.93
CA GLY A 68 -6.37 14.94 24.68
C GLY A 68 -7.84 15.36 24.51
N SER A 69 -8.31 16.25 25.39
CA SER A 69 -9.65 16.85 25.32
C SER A 69 -9.75 18.08 24.41
N GLY A 70 -8.60 18.57 23.91
CA GLY A 70 -8.51 19.73 23.02
C GLY A 70 -8.58 19.35 21.53
N LEU A 71 -8.53 20.36 20.67
CA LEU A 71 -8.30 20.12 19.24
C LEU A 71 -6.90 19.52 19.06
N PRO A 72 -6.77 18.41 18.32
CA PRO A 72 -5.49 17.77 18.11
C PRO A 72 -4.57 18.68 17.30
N VAL A 73 -3.28 18.68 17.64
CA VAL A 73 -2.26 19.44 16.92
C VAL A 73 -1.54 18.50 15.95
N PRO A 74 -1.44 18.85 14.66
CA PRO A 74 -0.68 18.06 13.69
C PRO A 74 0.79 17.99 14.04
N SER A 75 1.41 16.83 13.82
CA SER A 75 2.85 16.67 13.95
C SER A 75 3.62 17.64 13.04
N VAL A 76 4.87 17.92 13.39
CA VAL A 76 5.73 18.81 12.59
C VAL A 76 6.07 18.18 11.24
N GLN A 77 6.42 16.90 11.22
CA GLN A 77 6.90 16.24 10.01
C GLN A 77 5.77 15.88 9.03
N THR A 78 6.10 15.91 7.74
CA THR A 78 5.34 15.34 6.62
C THR A 78 6.29 14.62 5.65
N SER A 79 5.74 13.73 4.84
CA SER A 79 6.44 12.98 3.79
C SER A 79 5.75 13.15 2.44
N PRO A 80 6.43 12.90 1.30
CA PRO A 80 5.78 12.86 0.00
C PRO A 80 4.57 11.91 -0.04
N THR A 81 4.63 10.78 0.67
CA THR A 81 3.49 9.86 0.82
C THR A 81 2.31 10.53 1.51
N ASN A 82 2.52 11.19 2.65
CA ASN A 82 1.47 11.89 3.41
C ASN A 82 0.84 13.02 2.58
N ILE A 83 1.66 13.75 1.82
CA ILE A 83 1.18 14.78 0.89
C ILE A 83 0.30 14.15 -0.21
N GLY A 84 0.74 13.02 -0.78
CA GLY A 84 -0.06 12.21 -1.70
C GLY A 84 -1.42 11.85 -1.10
N CYS A 85 -1.42 11.35 0.14
CA CYS A 85 -2.62 11.01 0.91
C CYS A 85 -3.60 12.17 1.00
N GLY A 86 -3.12 13.37 1.34
CA GLY A 86 -3.95 14.57 1.37
C GLY A 86 -4.57 14.91 0.01
N LEU A 87 -3.80 14.80 -1.08
CA LEU A 87 -4.26 15.10 -2.44
C LEU A 87 -5.38 14.15 -2.89
N TRP A 88 -5.18 12.83 -2.84
CA TRP A 88 -6.20 11.90 -3.33
C TRP A 88 -7.41 11.81 -2.40
N SER A 89 -7.25 12.03 -1.09
CA SER A 89 -8.37 12.11 -0.15
C SER A 89 -9.24 13.33 -0.43
N THR A 90 -8.63 14.47 -0.75
CA THR A 90 -9.35 15.68 -1.17
C THR A 90 -10.07 15.49 -2.50
N ALA A 91 -9.43 14.85 -3.48
CA ALA A 91 -10.06 14.51 -4.75
C ALA A 91 -11.25 13.54 -4.56
N ALA A 92 -11.10 12.53 -3.68
CA ALA A 92 -12.18 11.62 -3.32
C ALA A 92 -13.34 12.37 -2.65
N ALA A 93 -13.05 13.29 -1.72
CA ALA A 93 -14.09 14.05 -1.02
C ALA A 93 -14.93 14.90 -1.98
N GLY A 94 -14.31 15.56 -2.95
CA GLY A 94 -15.04 16.27 -4.00
C GLY A 94 -15.80 15.32 -4.93
N GLY A 95 -15.18 14.21 -5.32
CA GLY A 95 -15.78 13.20 -6.19
C GLY A 95 -16.94 12.42 -5.58
N LEU A 96 -17.04 12.35 -4.25
CA LEU A 96 -18.14 11.75 -3.50
C LEU A 96 -19.21 12.75 -3.04
N GLY A 97 -18.99 14.05 -3.25
CA GLY A 97 -19.89 15.13 -2.83
C GLY A 97 -19.83 15.44 -1.33
N VAL A 98 -18.74 15.09 -0.66
CA VAL A 98 -18.51 15.42 0.77
C VAL A 98 -18.11 16.87 0.94
N ILE A 99 -17.36 17.40 -0.03
CA ILE A 99 -17.10 18.83 -0.20
C ILE A 99 -17.55 19.28 -1.59
N SER A 100 -17.76 20.57 -1.78
CA SER A 100 -18.08 21.12 -3.09
C SER A 100 -16.89 21.03 -4.05
N ARG A 101 -17.17 21.05 -5.35
CA ARG A 101 -16.15 21.07 -6.40
C ARG A 101 -15.16 22.23 -6.22
N ASP A 102 -15.66 23.43 -5.92
CA ASP A 102 -14.81 24.60 -5.72
C ASP A 102 -13.94 24.48 -4.46
N ALA A 103 -14.47 23.87 -3.39
CA ALA A 103 -13.69 23.62 -2.18
C ALA A 103 -12.55 22.61 -2.47
N MET A 104 -12.84 21.55 -3.21
CA MET A 104 -11.84 20.58 -3.67
C MET A 104 -10.76 21.28 -4.51
N GLU A 105 -11.13 22.04 -5.54
CA GLU A 105 -10.16 22.73 -6.42
C GLU A 105 -9.28 23.72 -5.65
N ARG A 106 -9.85 24.51 -4.72
CA ARG A 106 -9.08 25.43 -3.87
C ARG A 106 -8.08 24.69 -2.98
N ARG A 107 -8.49 23.58 -2.35
CA ARG A 107 -7.62 22.80 -1.45
C ARG A 107 -6.50 22.12 -2.22
N LEU A 108 -6.80 21.48 -3.34
CA LEU A 108 -5.80 20.90 -4.24
C LEU A 108 -4.82 21.97 -4.74
N ALA A 109 -5.32 23.16 -5.10
CA ALA A 109 -4.47 24.28 -5.53
C ALA A 109 -3.56 24.80 -4.40
N ARG A 110 -4.02 24.78 -3.14
CA ARG A 110 -3.21 25.15 -1.97
C ARG A 110 -2.09 24.14 -1.74
N THR A 111 -2.40 22.85 -1.66
CA THR A 111 -1.37 21.79 -1.53
C THR A 111 -0.39 21.81 -2.69
N LEU A 112 -0.86 22.01 -3.93
CA LEU A 112 0.02 22.12 -5.08
C LEU A 112 0.97 23.32 -4.99
N SER A 113 0.49 24.47 -4.49
CA SER A 113 1.32 25.64 -4.25
C SER A 113 2.38 25.40 -3.16
N ALA A 114 2.10 24.54 -2.18
CA ALA A 114 3.06 24.12 -1.17
C ALA A 114 4.13 23.20 -1.78
N VAL A 115 3.70 22.17 -2.52
CA VAL A 115 4.59 21.22 -3.21
C VAL A 115 5.54 21.91 -4.20
N GLU A 116 5.08 22.97 -4.87
CA GLU A 116 5.90 23.80 -5.77
C GLU A 116 7.04 24.55 -5.06
N ARG A 117 6.94 24.76 -3.73
CA ARG A 117 7.95 25.46 -2.92
C ARG A 117 8.93 24.52 -2.23
N LEU A 118 8.62 23.23 -2.18
CA LEU A 118 9.48 22.24 -1.54
C LEU A 118 10.82 22.13 -2.28
N GLU A 119 11.90 22.13 -1.52
CA GLU A 119 13.21 21.77 -2.05
C GLU A 119 13.17 20.35 -2.61
N ARG A 120 13.78 20.11 -3.76
CA ARG A 120 13.79 18.81 -4.42
C ARG A 120 15.11 18.61 -5.15
N ALA A 121 15.53 17.36 -5.30
CA ALA A 121 16.77 16.98 -5.98
C ALA A 121 16.48 15.93 -7.05
N HIS A 122 17.16 16.02 -8.20
CA HIS A 122 16.99 15.10 -9.33
C HIS A 122 15.52 14.90 -9.78
N GLY A 123 14.69 15.94 -9.62
CA GLY A 123 13.27 15.89 -9.97
C GLY A 123 12.35 15.25 -8.93
N PHE A 124 12.91 14.77 -7.81
CA PHE A 124 12.20 14.08 -6.74
C PHE A 124 12.28 14.83 -5.41
N TRP A 125 11.28 14.61 -4.57
CA TRP A 125 11.15 15.20 -3.24
C TRP A 125 11.88 14.36 -2.20
N PHE A 126 12.41 15.03 -1.17
CA PHE A 126 13.00 14.41 0.00
C PHE A 126 11.94 13.68 0.83
N ASN A 127 12.36 12.69 1.62
CA ASN A 127 11.48 11.87 2.43
C ASN A 127 10.77 12.64 3.56
N TRP A 128 11.39 13.69 4.10
CA TRP A 128 10.84 14.43 5.26
C TRP A 128 10.96 15.94 5.11
N TYR A 129 9.84 16.63 5.36
CA TYR A 129 9.73 18.08 5.44
C TYR A 129 9.00 18.51 6.69
N ASP A 130 9.20 19.75 7.12
CA ASP A 130 8.31 20.42 8.06
C ASP A 130 6.99 20.75 7.35
N ALA A 131 5.88 20.29 7.91
CA ALA A 131 4.55 20.47 7.35
C ALA A 131 4.09 21.93 7.42
N TYR A 132 4.63 22.75 8.32
CA TYR A 132 4.21 24.13 8.57
C TYR A 132 4.93 25.16 7.71
N ASP A 133 6.12 24.86 7.18
CA ASP A 133 6.86 25.78 6.33
C ASP A 133 7.50 25.17 5.07
N GLY A 134 7.51 23.83 4.95
CA GLY A 134 8.05 23.11 3.81
C GLY A 134 9.57 22.98 3.78
N SER A 135 10.27 23.32 4.87
CA SER A 135 11.72 23.11 4.99
C SER A 135 12.06 21.62 5.05
N VAL A 136 13.22 21.23 4.49
CA VAL A 136 13.71 19.85 4.57
C VAL A 136 14.14 19.56 6.01
N LEU A 137 13.69 18.44 6.58
CA LEU A 137 14.08 18.06 7.93
C LEU A 137 15.50 17.48 7.93
N THR A 138 16.37 18.09 8.74
CA THR A 138 17.70 17.56 9.09
C THR A 138 17.78 17.04 10.52
N THR A 139 16.70 17.21 11.28
CA THR A 139 16.57 16.81 12.67
C THR A 139 15.14 16.32 12.90
N TRP A 140 14.98 15.18 13.58
CA TRP A 140 13.67 14.61 13.85
C TRP A 140 12.97 15.43 14.95
N PRO A 141 11.76 15.96 14.72
CA PRO A 141 11.15 16.93 15.63
C PRO A 141 10.91 16.42 17.06
N ALA A 142 10.60 15.12 17.20
CA ALA A 142 10.24 14.55 18.49
C ALA A 142 11.45 14.17 19.36
N THR A 143 12.57 13.75 18.75
CA THR A 143 13.72 13.18 19.47
C THR A 143 14.97 14.04 19.36
N GLY A 144 15.06 14.93 18.38
CA GLY A 144 16.27 15.68 18.08
C GLY A 144 17.33 14.88 17.33
N ASP A 145 17.02 13.64 16.91
CA ASP A 145 17.97 12.79 16.19
C ASP A 145 18.26 13.36 14.79
N PRO A 146 19.49 13.22 14.27
CA PRO A 146 19.82 13.70 12.94
C PRO A 146 19.04 12.93 11.85
N VAL A 147 18.47 13.68 10.91
CA VAL A 147 17.83 13.15 9.70
C VAL A 147 18.73 13.49 8.52
N ARG A 148 19.18 12.48 7.79
CA ARG A 148 19.92 12.68 6.54
C ARG A 148 18.92 12.78 5.39
N PRO A 149 18.83 13.91 4.67
CA PRO A 149 17.88 14.07 3.56
C PRO A 149 18.03 12.95 2.53
N PHE A 150 16.93 12.28 2.21
CA PHE A 150 16.91 11.07 1.41
C PHE A 150 15.83 11.14 0.33
N LEU A 151 16.16 10.70 -0.88
CA LEU A 151 15.22 10.55 -1.99
C LEU A 151 14.71 9.11 -2.00
N SER A 152 13.52 8.90 -1.45
CA SER A 152 12.84 7.59 -1.39
C SER A 152 12.07 7.32 -2.69
N SER A 153 12.33 6.18 -3.34
CA SER A 153 11.61 5.82 -4.56
C SER A 153 10.12 5.57 -4.31
N VAL A 154 9.79 5.02 -3.13
CA VAL A 154 8.41 4.70 -2.73
C VAL A 154 7.63 5.96 -2.38
N ASP A 155 8.20 6.85 -1.56
CA ASP A 155 7.47 8.05 -1.14
C ASP A 155 7.15 8.95 -2.34
N ASN A 156 8.12 9.07 -3.25
CA ASN A 156 7.92 9.80 -4.48
C ASN A 156 6.84 9.17 -5.38
N ALA A 157 6.71 7.83 -5.41
CA ALA A 157 5.67 7.16 -6.17
C ALA A 157 4.26 7.52 -5.67
N TRP A 158 4.10 7.63 -4.36
CA TRP A 158 2.82 8.03 -3.76
C TRP A 158 2.51 9.51 -3.98
N LEU A 159 3.49 10.41 -3.89
CA LEU A 159 3.27 11.81 -4.26
C LEU A 159 2.90 11.97 -5.73
N VAL A 160 3.62 11.30 -6.64
CA VAL A 160 3.32 11.32 -8.08
C VAL A 160 1.92 10.75 -8.37
N THR A 161 1.50 9.73 -7.63
CA THR A 161 0.14 9.17 -7.69
C THR A 161 -0.90 10.23 -7.33
N GLY A 162 -0.72 10.93 -6.20
CA GLY A 162 -1.60 12.03 -5.77
C GLY A 162 -1.64 13.20 -6.75
N LEU A 163 -0.49 13.55 -7.35
CA LEU A 163 -0.39 14.59 -8.38
C LEU A 163 -1.16 14.20 -9.67
N ARG A 164 -1.03 12.96 -10.14
CA ARG A 164 -1.80 12.46 -11.29
C ARG A 164 -3.31 12.47 -11.04
N ILE A 165 -3.74 12.11 -9.83
CA ILE A 165 -5.14 12.18 -9.42
C ILE A 165 -5.61 13.65 -9.37
N THR A 166 -4.78 14.56 -8.87
CA THR A 166 -5.07 16.00 -8.83
C THR A 166 -5.29 16.57 -10.23
N ALA A 167 -4.43 16.19 -11.19
CA ALA A 167 -4.57 16.58 -12.59
C ALA A 167 -5.87 16.08 -13.24
N ASP A 168 -6.37 14.91 -12.86
CA ASP A 168 -7.66 14.40 -13.35
C ASP A 168 -8.84 15.12 -12.68
N ALA A 169 -8.83 15.23 -11.35
CA ALA A 169 -9.92 15.80 -10.56
C ALA A 169 -10.10 17.30 -10.75
N ALA A 170 -9.00 18.05 -10.97
CA ALA A 170 -8.99 19.50 -11.15
C ALA A 170 -8.26 19.88 -12.46
N PRO A 171 -8.94 19.82 -13.62
CA PRO A 171 -8.33 20.07 -14.94
C PRO A 171 -7.55 21.38 -15.06
N ALA A 172 -7.99 22.43 -14.36
CA ALA A 172 -7.31 23.73 -14.34
C ALA A 172 -5.89 23.66 -13.75
N LEU A 173 -5.58 22.66 -12.92
CA LEU A 173 -4.27 22.46 -12.31
C LEU A 173 -3.33 21.59 -13.15
N ARG A 174 -3.81 21.00 -14.26
CA ARG A 174 -3.00 20.11 -15.13
C ARG A 174 -1.67 20.72 -15.58
N PRO A 175 -1.59 21.98 -16.04
CA PRO A 175 -0.32 22.55 -16.50
C PRO A 175 0.73 22.64 -15.38
N ARG A 176 0.28 22.95 -14.16
CA ARG A 176 1.14 23.03 -12.97
C ARG A 176 1.65 21.65 -12.56
N VAL A 177 0.76 20.66 -12.51
CA VAL A 177 1.13 19.26 -12.25
C VAL A 177 2.11 18.74 -13.31
N ALA A 178 1.84 18.99 -14.60
CA ALA A 178 2.71 18.57 -15.69
C ALA A 178 4.12 19.16 -15.55
N LYS A 179 4.24 20.44 -15.15
CA LYS A 179 5.53 21.07 -14.88
C LYS A 179 6.29 20.42 -13.71
N LEU A 180 5.60 20.02 -12.64
CA LEU A 180 6.23 19.30 -11.53
C LEU A 180 6.76 17.94 -11.98
N LEU A 181 5.93 17.19 -12.71
CA LEU A 181 6.22 15.82 -13.15
C LEU A 181 7.21 15.75 -14.31
N ALA A 182 7.41 16.83 -15.07
CA ALA A 182 8.36 16.86 -16.19
C ALA A 182 9.82 16.58 -15.78
N GLY A 183 10.15 16.78 -14.50
CA GLY A 183 11.49 16.48 -13.96
C GLY A 183 11.63 15.08 -13.36
N ALA A 184 10.54 14.34 -13.15
CA ALA A 184 10.58 13.05 -12.47
C ALA A 184 10.99 11.94 -13.47
N ASP A 185 12.25 11.51 -13.40
CA ASP A 185 12.80 10.44 -14.22
C ASP A 185 13.17 9.23 -13.36
N TRP A 186 12.37 8.16 -13.43
CA TRP A 186 12.56 6.95 -12.60
C TRP A 186 13.82 6.18 -12.94
N SER A 187 14.48 6.45 -14.08
CA SER A 187 15.78 5.88 -14.41
C SER A 187 16.87 6.28 -13.40
N TYR A 188 16.63 7.35 -12.63
CA TYR A 188 17.46 7.73 -11.49
C TYR A 188 17.54 6.61 -10.45
N TYR A 189 16.41 5.99 -10.11
CA TYR A 189 16.32 4.91 -9.12
C TYR A 189 16.66 3.52 -9.68
N TYR A 190 16.75 3.39 -11.00
CA TYR A 190 16.86 2.09 -11.66
C TYR A 190 18.30 1.58 -11.71
N THR A 191 18.47 0.31 -11.33
CA THR A 191 19.67 -0.46 -11.64
C THR A 191 19.35 -1.38 -12.82
N PRO A 192 19.98 -1.18 -14.00
CA PRO A 192 19.74 -2.02 -15.17
C PRO A 192 19.98 -3.50 -14.93
N PHE A 193 19.27 -4.35 -15.68
CA PHE A 193 19.50 -5.79 -15.66
C PHE A 193 20.83 -6.13 -16.33
N ASP A 194 21.66 -6.93 -15.67
CA ASP A 194 22.88 -7.50 -16.23
C ASP A 194 22.77 -9.05 -16.17
N PRO A 195 22.65 -9.74 -17.31
CA PRO A 195 22.58 -11.20 -17.31
C PRO A 195 23.89 -11.88 -16.84
N ALA A 196 25.03 -11.18 -16.88
CA ALA A 196 26.31 -11.70 -16.39
C ALA A 196 26.43 -11.60 -14.85
N ASP A 197 25.77 -10.61 -14.25
CA ASP A 197 25.70 -10.43 -12.79
C ASP A 197 24.30 -9.92 -12.38
N PRO A 198 23.30 -10.82 -12.31
CA PRO A 198 21.93 -10.44 -11.98
C PRO A 198 21.76 -10.03 -10.51
N VAL A 199 22.80 -10.15 -9.68
CA VAL A 199 22.79 -9.68 -8.29
C VAL A 199 23.18 -8.21 -8.24
N ALA A 200 24.27 -7.83 -8.92
CA ALA A 200 24.69 -6.43 -8.99
C ALA A 200 23.81 -5.60 -9.94
N GLY A 201 23.34 -6.21 -11.03
CA GLY A 201 22.42 -5.65 -12.02
C GLY A 201 21.08 -6.39 -12.04
N PRO A 202 20.19 -6.21 -11.05
CA PRO A 202 18.98 -7.00 -10.95
C PRO A 202 17.84 -6.55 -11.88
N GLY A 203 17.96 -5.40 -12.55
CA GLY A 203 16.83 -4.84 -13.30
C GLY A 203 15.72 -4.33 -12.40
N GLN A 204 16.08 -3.73 -11.25
CA GLN A 204 15.16 -3.33 -10.18
C GLN A 204 15.42 -1.89 -9.72
N LEU A 205 14.42 -1.31 -9.05
CA LEU A 205 14.56 0.00 -8.41
C LEU A 205 15.29 -0.14 -7.08
N ARG A 206 16.17 0.82 -6.78
CA ARG A 206 16.74 0.99 -5.44
C ARG A 206 15.68 1.51 -4.47
N GLY A 207 15.90 1.25 -3.18
CA GLY A 207 15.17 1.89 -2.08
C GLY A 207 15.15 3.41 -2.22
N GLY A 208 16.31 3.97 -2.54
CA GLY A 208 16.47 5.38 -2.82
C GLY A 208 17.93 5.81 -2.81
N PHE A 209 18.15 7.11 -2.68
CA PHE A 209 19.48 7.72 -2.71
C PHE A 209 19.61 8.85 -1.69
N TRP A 210 20.78 8.96 -1.06
CA TRP A 210 21.21 10.18 -0.38
C TRP A 210 21.96 11.08 -1.38
N PRO A 211 21.42 12.26 -1.75
CA PRO A 211 21.98 13.09 -2.82
C PRO A 211 23.11 14.03 -2.35
N ASP A 212 23.55 13.91 -1.10
CA ASP A 212 24.64 14.69 -0.50
C ASP A 212 26.04 14.26 -0.99
N LYS A 213 26.14 13.18 -1.77
CA LYS A 213 27.37 12.74 -2.45
C LYS A 213 27.35 13.14 -3.94
N PRO A 214 28.53 13.35 -4.58
CA PRO A 214 28.61 13.68 -6.01
C PRO A 214 27.94 12.64 -6.92
N GLY A 215 27.61 13.05 -8.15
CA GLY A 215 27.03 12.16 -9.15
C GLY A 215 25.55 11.88 -8.91
N LYS A 216 25.17 10.59 -8.84
CA LYS A 216 23.78 10.18 -8.53
C LYS A 216 23.49 10.20 -7.02
N GLY A 217 24.47 10.47 -6.16
CA GLY A 217 24.34 10.26 -4.71
C GLY A 217 24.68 8.83 -4.27
N GLU A 218 24.53 8.56 -2.98
CA GLU A 218 24.76 7.25 -2.38
C GLU A 218 23.48 6.40 -2.43
N PRO A 219 23.48 5.22 -3.08
CA PRO A 219 22.30 4.35 -3.13
C PRO A 219 22.06 3.59 -1.83
N THR A 220 20.82 3.18 -1.59
CA THR A 220 20.53 2.15 -0.59
C THR A 220 21.21 0.82 -0.92
N GLY A 221 21.60 0.07 0.11
CA GLY A 221 22.17 -1.27 -0.03
C GLY A 221 21.21 -2.33 -0.61
N HIS A 222 19.91 -2.04 -0.65
CA HIS A 222 18.87 -2.94 -1.14
C HIS A 222 18.16 -2.40 -2.40
N HIS A 223 17.43 -3.31 -3.05
CA HIS A 223 16.49 -3.05 -4.13
C HIS A 223 15.08 -3.49 -3.74
N TYR A 224 14.07 -2.86 -4.33
CA TYR A 224 12.70 -3.35 -4.25
C TYR A 224 12.48 -4.45 -5.28
N GLY A 225 12.76 -5.69 -4.85
CA GLY A 225 12.64 -6.88 -5.68
C GLY A 225 11.34 -7.64 -5.53
N ALA A 226 10.69 -7.64 -4.36
CA ALA A 226 9.42 -8.34 -4.19
C ALA A 226 8.31 -7.71 -5.04
N LEU A 227 7.58 -8.53 -5.80
CA LEU A 227 6.53 -8.03 -6.69
C LEU A 227 5.28 -7.61 -5.91
N ASN A 228 4.80 -8.42 -4.98
CA ASN A 228 3.55 -8.18 -4.25
C ASN A 228 3.75 -7.26 -3.04
N THR A 229 4.45 -6.15 -3.25
CA THR A 229 4.67 -5.09 -2.28
C THR A 229 4.27 -3.75 -2.90
N GLU A 230 4.06 -2.74 -2.06
CA GLU A 230 3.61 -1.41 -2.46
C GLU A 230 4.61 -0.61 -3.34
N PRO A 231 5.94 -0.83 -3.31
CA PRO A 231 6.89 -0.13 -4.18
C PRO A 231 6.66 -0.42 -5.66
N ARG A 232 5.90 -1.47 -6.02
CA ARG A 232 5.52 -1.74 -7.42
C ARG A 232 4.77 -0.58 -8.07
N MET A 233 4.21 0.35 -7.28
CA MET A 233 3.67 1.59 -7.83
C MET A 233 4.74 2.44 -8.54
N ALA A 234 5.95 2.52 -7.99
CA ALA A 234 7.10 3.19 -8.63
C ALA A 234 7.45 2.51 -9.96
N SER A 235 7.48 1.17 -9.97
CA SER A 235 7.69 0.36 -11.18
C SER A 235 6.65 0.68 -12.25
N TYR A 236 5.36 0.70 -11.89
CA TYR A 236 4.29 1.02 -12.83
C TYR A 236 4.39 2.45 -13.35
N LEU A 237 4.71 3.43 -12.50
CA LEU A 237 4.86 4.82 -12.92
C LEU A 237 6.01 4.99 -13.91
N GLY A 238 7.18 4.41 -13.63
CA GLY A 238 8.33 4.48 -14.52
C GLY A 238 8.16 3.73 -15.84
N ILE A 239 7.47 2.58 -15.84
CA ILE A 239 7.06 1.91 -17.09
C ILE A 239 6.03 2.77 -17.83
N ALA A 240 5.08 3.35 -17.09
CA ALA A 240 3.99 4.14 -17.67
C ALA A 240 4.45 5.44 -18.31
N ASP A 241 5.49 6.11 -17.81
CA ASP A 241 6.06 7.30 -18.46
C ASP A 241 7.15 6.94 -19.49
N GLY A 242 7.73 5.75 -19.41
CA GLY A 242 8.72 5.24 -20.37
C GLY A 242 10.17 5.46 -19.91
N SER A 243 10.38 5.90 -18.67
CA SER A 243 11.71 6.00 -18.06
C SER A 243 12.29 4.63 -17.66
N LEU A 244 11.45 3.62 -17.47
CA LEU A 244 11.87 2.24 -17.21
C LEU A 244 11.54 1.32 -18.39
N PRO A 245 12.40 0.32 -18.67
CA PRO A 245 12.08 -0.70 -19.66
C PRO A 245 10.93 -1.59 -19.14
N SER A 246 10.11 -2.12 -20.05
CA SER A 246 8.92 -2.90 -19.66
C SER A 246 9.26 -4.25 -19.02
N ASP A 247 10.44 -4.79 -19.31
CA ASP A 247 10.96 -6.04 -18.74
C ASP A 247 11.34 -5.93 -17.25
N HIS A 248 11.49 -4.71 -16.71
CA HIS A 248 11.61 -4.45 -15.26
C HIS A 248 10.55 -5.24 -14.46
N TYR A 249 9.32 -5.31 -14.96
CA TYR A 249 8.22 -6.04 -14.30
C TYR A 249 8.50 -7.55 -14.13
N TRP A 250 9.25 -8.13 -15.07
CA TRP A 250 9.61 -9.55 -15.08
C TRP A 250 10.83 -9.85 -14.20
N HIS A 251 11.61 -8.82 -13.86
CA HIS A 251 12.73 -8.92 -12.91
C HIS A 251 12.31 -8.84 -11.44
N LEU A 252 11.05 -8.51 -11.16
CA LEU A 252 10.49 -8.56 -9.81
C LEU A 252 10.17 -10.02 -9.39
N PHE A 253 10.39 -10.34 -8.13
CA PHE A 253 10.24 -11.67 -7.56
C PHE A 253 8.80 -11.95 -7.17
N ARG A 254 8.25 -13.06 -7.68
CA ARG A 254 6.99 -13.62 -7.16
C ARG A 254 7.25 -14.38 -5.84
N THR A 255 8.40 -15.02 -5.73
CA THR A 255 9.05 -15.47 -4.48
C THR A 255 10.57 -15.40 -4.67
N LEU A 256 11.35 -15.59 -3.62
CA LEU A 256 12.78 -15.91 -3.79
C LEU A 256 12.91 -17.33 -4.36
N LEU A 257 14.10 -17.70 -4.82
CA LEU A 257 14.34 -19.06 -5.32
C LEU A 257 14.35 -20.09 -4.17
N PRO A 258 14.03 -21.36 -4.45
CA PRO A 258 14.21 -22.43 -3.46
C PRO A 258 15.61 -22.42 -2.84
N GLY A 259 15.70 -22.62 -1.52
CA GLY A 259 16.96 -22.59 -0.77
C GLY A 259 17.56 -21.21 -0.51
N SER A 260 16.84 -20.11 -0.79
CA SER A 260 17.34 -18.74 -0.54
C SER A 260 17.17 -18.22 0.90
N GLY A 261 16.68 -19.04 1.84
CA GLY A 261 16.37 -18.60 3.21
C GLY A 261 15.18 -17.63 3.21
N GLN A 262 13.97 -18.20 3.24
CA GLN A 262 12.70 -17.47 3.22
C GLN A 262 11.69 -18.26 4.05
N GLU A 263 10.59 -17.63 4.46
CA GLU A 263 9.59 -18.19 5.39
C GLU A 263 9.18 -19.65 5.08
N GLN A 264 8.98 -19.98 3.80
CA GLN A 264 8.75 -21.35 3.36
C GLN A 264 9.39 -21.64 2.01
N GLU A 265 9.72 -22.91 1.77
CA GLU A 265 10.19 -23.32 0.44
C GLU A 265 9.09 -23.11 -0.61
N PRO A 266 9.34 -22.28 -1.64
CA PRO A 266 8.32 -21.94 -2.62
C PRO A 266 8.08 -23.09 -3.59
N GLY A 267 6.81 -23.32 -3.91
CA GLY A 267 6.45 -24.07 -5.10
C GLY A 267 6.55 -23.20 -6.35
N GLY A 268 6.81 -23.77 -7.51
CA GLY A 268 6.86 -22.99 -8.75
C GLY A 268 7.60 -23.67 -9.89
N ALA A 269 7.72 -22.95 -11.00
CA ALA A 269 8.53 -23.34 -12.14
C ALA A 269 9.09 -22.09 -12.84
N TYR A 270 10.13 -22.29 -13.64
CA TYR A 270 10.58 -21.24 -14.54
C TYR A 270 9.70 -21.16 -15.78
N GLU A 271 9.39 -19.93 -16.20
CA GLU A 271 8.79 -19.62 -17.49
C GLU A 271 9.64 -18.57 -18.22
N VAL A 272 9.50 -18.48 -19.54
CA VAL A 272 10.10 -17.40 -20.33
C VAL A 272 8.97 -16.48 -20.79
N ILE A 273 8.98 -15.24 -20.32
CA ILE A 273 7.96 -14.23 -20.63
C ILE A 273 8.68 -13.01 -21.20
N ASP A 274 8.29 -12.61 -22.41
CA ASP A 274 8.91 -11.48 -23.13
C ASP A 274 10.45 -11.56 -23.18
N GLY A 275 11.00 -12.78 -23.29
CA GLY A 275 12.45 -13.02 -23.34
C GLY A 275 13.15 -13.08 -21.99
N VAL A 276 12.45 -12.82 -20.87
CA VAL A 276 12.99 -12.90 -19.51
C VAL A 276 12.65 -14.26 -18.90
N ARG A 277 13.64 -14.90 -18.28
CA ARG A 277 13.43 -16.12 -17.49
C ARG A 277 12.90 -15.75 -16.10
N VAL A 278 11.63 -16.04 -15.84
CA VAL A 278 10.90 -15.68 -14.62
C VAL A 278 10.67 -16.92 -13.77
N TRP A 279 11.01 -16.85 -12.48
CA TRP A 279 10.58 -17.84 -11.50
C TRP A 279 9.14 -17.52 -11.06
N GLN A 280 8.17 -18.31 -11.53
CA GLN A 280 6.77 -18.19 -11.14
C GLN A 280 6.53 -18.92 -9.82
N GLY A 281 7.09 -18.38 -8.75
CA GLY A 281 6.97 -18.92 -7.39
C GLY A 281 5.63 -18.61 -6.71
N HIS A 282 5.22 -19.48 -5.79
CA HIS A 282 4.11 -19.27 -4.86
C HIS A 282 4.38 -19.95 -3.52
N TYR A 283 3.70 -19.45 -2.50
CA TYR A 283 3.57 -20.08 -1.18
C TYR A 283 2.25 -20.81 -1.07
N THR A 284 2.14 -21.73 -0.10
CA THR A 284 0.88 -22.42 0.21
C THR A 284 0.49 -22.13 1.66
N HIS A 285 -0.54 -21.31 1.83
CA HIS A 285 -1.12 -20.99 3.14
C HIS A 285 -2.47 -21.69 3.28
N ARG A 286 -2.61 -22.59 4.25
CA ARG A 286 -3.85 -23.37 4.51
C ARG A 286 -4.43 -24.03 3.25
N GLY A 287 -3.55 -24.64 2.44
CA GLY A 287 -3.91 -25.30 1.18
C GLY A 287 -4.20 -24.36 0.01
N ARG A 288 -4.08 -23.03 0.18
CA ARG A 288 -4.28 -22.03 -0.87
C ARG A 288 -2.94 -21.49 -1.34
N LYS A 289 -2.72 -21.54 -2.66
CA LYS A 289 -1.52 -20.96 -3.27
C LYS A 289 -1.62 -19.45 -3.35
N VAL A 290 -0.55 -18.73 -3.04
CA VAL A 290 -0.53 -17.26 -3.03
C VAL A 290 0.86 -16.75 -3.39
N VAL A 291 0.92 -15.57 -4.03
CA VAL A 291 2.18 -14.84 -4.18
C VAL A 291 2.38 -14.02 -2.89
N PRO A 292 3.40 -14.31 -2.06
CA PRO A 292 3.64 -13.59 -0.81
C PRO A 292 4.10 -12.15 -1.04
N SER A 293 3.96 -11.28 -0.03
CA SER A 293 4.63 -9.97 0.02
C SER A 293 6.02 -10.11 0.67
N TRP A 294 6.69 -9.01 1.04
CA TRP A 294 7.96 -9.10 1.77
C TRP A 294 7.74 -9.54 3.22
N GLY A 295 6.89 -8.84 3.98
CA GLY A 295 6.66 -9.15 5.39
C GLY A 295 5.29 -9.77 5.71
N GLY A 296 4.43 -9.97 4.73
CA GLY A 296 3.10 -10.55 4.92
C GLY A 296 2.06 -9.54 5.41
N SER A 297 2.30 -8.23 5.27
CA SER A 297 1.33 -7.18 5.67
C SER A 297 0.26 -6.91 4.61
N MET A 298 -0.86 -6.32 5.02
CA MET A 298 -1.96 -5.97 4.12
C MET A 298 -1.65 -4.79 3.18
N PHE A 299 -0.95 -3.74 3.66
CA PHE A 299 -0.69 -2.56 2.81
C PHE A 299 0.21 -2.90 1.61
N GLU A 300 1.24 -3.73 1.80
CA GLU A 300 2.15 -4.20 0.75
C GLU A 300 1.36 -4.75 -0.45
N ALA A 301 0.40 -5.63 -0.19
CA ALA A 301 -0.37 -6.28 -1.24
C ALA A 301 -1.48 -5.39 -1.80
N LEU A 302 -2.10 -4.51 -0.99
CA LEU A 302 -3.41 -3.93 -1.32
C LEU A 302 -3.45 -2.41 -1.46
N MET A 303 -2.38 -1.66 -1.20
CA MET A 303 -2.38 -0.21 -1.41
C MET A 303 -2.44 0.15 -2.91
N VAL A 304 -1.69 -0.55 -3.75
CA VAL A 304 -1.64 -0.32 -5.20
C VAL A 304 -2.98 -0.55 -5.91
N PRO A 305 -3.75 -1.63 -5.63
CA PRO A 305 -5.00 -1.88 -6.33
C PRO A 305 -6.12 -0.85 -6.03
N LEU A 306 -5.93 0.04 -5.05
CA LEU A 306 -6.79 1.21 -4.87
C LEU A 306 -6.79 2.12 -6.11
N PHE A 307 -5.64 2.20 -6.79
CA PHE A 307 -5.41 3.12 -7.91
C PHE A 307 -5.25 2.40 -9.25
N VAL A 308 -4.55 1.27 -9.25
CA VAL A 308 -4.32 0.46 -10.45
C VAL A 308 -5.31 -0.70 -10.47
N PRO A 309 -6.12 -0.89 -11.52
CA PRO A 309 -7.12 -1.96 -11.55
C PRO A 309 -6.49 -3.34 -11.85
N GLU A 310 -5.54 -3.78 -11.02
CA GLU A 310 -4.82 -5.05 -11.17
C GLU A 310 -5.77 -6.26 -11.22
N PRO A 311 -6.81 -6.37 -10.37
CA PRO A 311 -7.77 -7.47 -10.46
C PRO A 311 -8.57 -7.51 -11.76
N GLU A 312 -8.87 -6.35 -12.36
CA GLU A 312 -9.60 -6.28 -13.64
C GLU A 312 -8.71 -6.69 -14.81
N TRP A 313 -7.45 -6.23 -14.81
CA TRP A 313 -6.52 -6.49 -15.90
C TRP A 313 -5.85 -7.86 -15.80
N SER A 314 -5.80 -8.44 -14.61
CA SER A 314 -5.20 -9.73 -14.33
C SER A 314 -6.07 -10.58 -13.37
N PRO A 315 -7.29 -10.96 -13.79
CA PRO A 315 -8.26 -11.60 -12.90
C PRO A 315 -7.81 -12.98 -12.39
N ARG A 316 -7.04 -13.71 -13.21
CA ARG A 316 -6.53 -15.05 -12.85
C ARG A 316 -5.25 -15.03 -12.01
N SER A 317 -4.55 -13.90 -11.96
CA SER A 317 -3.30 -13.73 -11.21
C SER A 317 -3.55 -12.75 -10.06
N TRP A 318 -3.39 -11.43 -10.26
CA TRP A 318 -3.60 -10.43 -9.21
C TRP A 318 -4.98 -10.51 -8.54
N GLY A 319 -6.06 -10.68 -9.30
CA GLY A 319 -7.40 -10.81 -8.72
C GLY A 319 -7.52 -12.00 -7.77
N ARG A 320 -6.92 -13.14 -8.15
CA ARG A 320 -6.87 -14.35 -7.34
C ARG A 320 -5.93 -14.21 -6.14
N THR A 321 -4.73 -13.65 -6.32
CA THR A 321 -3.76 -13.38 -5.24
C THR A 321 -4.39 -12.49 -4.18
N HIS A 322 -4.93 -11.32 -4.54
CA HIS A 322 -5.52 -10.39 -3.57
C HIS A 322 -6.63 -11.05 -2.75
N THR A 323 -7.51 -11.81 -3.41
CA THR A 323 -8.58 -12.56 -2.72
C THR A 323 -8.00 -13.57 -1.73
N ARG A 324 -7.01 -14.37 -2.15
CA ARG A 324 -6.41 -15.39 -1.29
C ARG A 324 -5.57 -14.79 -0.16
N TYR A 325 -4.94 -13.65 -0.40
CA TYR A 325 -4.15 -12.91 0.57
C TYR A 325 -5.04 -12.38 1.71
N VAL A 326 -6.15 -11.71 1.36
CA VAL A 326 -7.18 -11.28 2.34
C VAL A 326 -7.73 -12.46 3.14
N ARG A 327 -8.01 -13.59 2.48
CA ARG A 327 -8.47 -14.80 3.18
C ARG A 327 -7.42 -15.37 4.12
N GLY A 328 -6.13 -15.30 3.76
CA GLY A 328 -5.04 -15.68 4.66
C GLY A 328 -5.04 -14.86 5.94
N GLN A 329 -5.20 -13.54 5.82
CA GLN A 329 -5.26 -12.60 6.93
C GLN A 329 -6.46 -12.84 7.86
N ILE A 330 -7.65 -13.06 7.28
CA ILE A 330 -8.87 -13.40 8.04
C ILE A 330 -8.68 -14.72 8.80
N GLU A 331 -8.20 -15.77 8.13
CA GLU A 331 -8.05 -17.09 8.74
C GLU A 331 -6.96 -17.10 9.81
N HIS A 332 -5.88 -16.35 9.62
CA HIS A 332 -4.84 -16.20 10.64
C HIS A 332 -5.42 -15.60 11.93
N GLY A 333 -6.06 -14.44 11.86
CA GLY A 333 -6.60 -13.76 13.03
C GLY A 333 -7.76 -14.51 13.70
N LEU A 334 -8.65 -15.13 12.92
CA LEU A 334 -9.86 -15.76 13.45
C LEU A 334 -9.70 -17.24 13.82
N GLN A 335 -8.83 -18.00 13.14
CA GLN A 335 -8.75 -19.46 13.29
C GLN A 335 -7.41 -19.93 13.89
N GLU A 336 -6.30 -19.40 13.39
CA GLU A 336 -4.95 -19.85 13.79
C GLU A 336 -4.59 -19.26 15.14
N GLU A 337 -4.56 -17.94 15.22
CA GLU A 337 -4.21 -17.19 16.43
C GLU A 337 -5.41 -16.98 17.35
N ARG A 338 -6.63 -17.04 16.79
CA ARG A 338 -7.90 -16.91 17.53
C ARG A 338 -8.00 -15.61 18.33
N TYR A 339 -7.46 -14.52 17.78
CA TYR A 339 -7.59 -13.17 18.35
C TYR A 339 -9.05 -12.68 18.35
N GLY A 340 -9.91 -13.27 17.52
CA GLY A 340 -11.30 -12.81 17.32
C GLY A 340 -11.43 -11.63 16.35
N TYR A 341 -10.30 -11.06 15.94
CA TYR A 341 -10.19 -9.96 14.98
C TYR A 341 -9.05 -10.23 13.99
N TRP A 342 -9.02 -9.45 12.92
CA TRP A 342 -7.99 -9.55 11.88
C TRP A 342 -7.71 -8.19 11.25
N GLY A 343 -6.64 -8.13 10.45
CA GLY A 343 -6.19 -6.93 9.73
C GLY A 343 -4.82 -6.49 10.21
N PHE A 344 -3.78 -7.15 9.70
CA PHE A 344 -2.39 -6.95 10.13
C PHE A 344 -1.62 -6.14 9.08
N SER A 345 -1.12 -4.99 9.50
CA SER A 345 -0.34 -4.07 8.67
C SER A 345 0.50 -3.16 9.57
N PRO A 346 1.63 -2.58 9.10
CA PRO A 346 2.36 -1.59 9.87
C PRO A 346 1.45 -0.46 10.35
N ALA A 347 1.63 -0.10 11.61
CA ALA A 347 0.86 0.90 12.33
C ALA A 347 1.62 1.29 13.61
N ASN A 348 1.10 2.27 14.35
CA ASN A 348 1.58 2.52 15.70
C ASN A 348 1.37 1.28 16.58
N ILE A 349 2.32 1.08 17.46
CA ILE A 349 2.13 0.21 18.62
C ILE A 349 1.16 0.96 19.55
N PRO A 350 0.01 0.39 19.96
CA PRO A 350 -0.94 1.08 20.83
C PRO A 350 -0.34 1.57 22.16
N GLU A 351 0.69 0.90 22.65
CA GLU A 351 1.46 1.25 23.84
C GLU A 351 2.58 2.29 23.58
N GLY A 352 2.84 2.66 22.32
CA GLY A 352 3.80 3.67 21.92
C GLY A 352 4.90 3.13 20.99
N GLY A 353 5.20 3.91 19.95
CA GLY A 353 6.16 3.54 18.90
C GLY A 353 5.45 3.10 17.62
N TYR A 354 6.21 2.58 16.66
CA TYR A 354 5.73 2.12 15.38
C TYR A 354 6.38 0.77 15.04
N ARG A 355 5.62 -0.12 14.42
CA ARG A 355 6.11 -1.45 14.03
C ARG A 355 5.35 -1.99 12.83
N GLU A 356 6.01 -2.88 12.11
CA GLU A 356 5.42 -3.71 11.08
C GLU A 356 4.67 -4.92 11.67
N TYR A 357 3.41 -5.08 11.23
CA TYR A 357 2.57 -6.23 11.55
C TYR A 357 2.12 -6.93 10.25
N GLY A 358 1.97 -8.24 10.31
CA GLY A 358 1.58 -9.05 9.16
C GLY A 358 1.20 -10.47 9.54
N VAL A 359 1.07 -11.30 8.52
CA VAL A 359 1.02 -12.76 8.65
C VAL A 359 2.30 -13.29 8.06
N ASP A 360 3.23 -13.72 8.91
CA ASP A 360 4.53 -14.28 8.56
C ASP A 360 4.45 -15.29 7.41
N ALA A 361 3.52 -16.24 7.46
CA ALA A 361 3.31 -17.26 6.43
C ALA A 361 2.91 -16.71 5.03
N LEU A 362 2.61 -15.41 4.92
CA LEU A 362 2.33 -14.68 3.68
C LEU A 362 3.48 -13.73 3.27
N GLY A 363 4.58 -13.69 4.01
CA GLY A 363 5.77 -12.86 3.76
C GLY A 363 6.99 -13.69 3.34
N MET A 364 7.83 -13.12 2.49
CA MET A 364 9.07 -13.76 2.01
C MET A 364 10.23 -13.66 3.00
N GLN A 365 10.26 -12.64 3.85
CA GLN A 365 11.30 -12.46 4.85
C GLN A 365 11.28 -13.64 5.84
N GLU A 366 12.45 -14.21 6.16
CA GLU A 366 12.58 -15.43 6.98
C GLU A 366 11.97 -15.33 8.39
N GLU A 367 11.90 -14.14 8.98
CA GLU A 367 11.21 -13.92 10.27
C GLU A 367 9.81 -13.29 10.11
N GLY A 368 9.43 -12.94 8.87
CA GLY A 368 8.18 -12.27 8.52
C GLY A 368 7.87 -11.01 9.33
N TYR A 369 6.64 -10.51 9.19
CA TYR A 369 6.04 -9.62 10.19
C TYR A 369 5.06 -10.41 11.03
N ASN A 370 5.21 -10.31 12.35
CA ASN A 370 4.37 -11.00 13.30
C ASN A 370 3.11 -10.18 13.59
N SER A 371 1.96 -10.85 13.72
CA SER A 371 0.67 -10.22 13.99
C SER A 371 0.56 -9.69 15.42
N LEU A 372 1.08 -10.44 16.40
CA LEU A 372 1.21 -10.06 17.82
C LEU A 372 -0.08 -9.56 18.48
N GLY A 373 -1.25 -9.97 17.98
CA GLY A 373 -2.54 -9.47 18.46
C GLY A 373 -2.79 -7.98 18.22
N VAL A 374 -2.00 -7.30 17.40
CA VAL A 374 -2.24 -5.89 17.03
C VAL A 374 -2.90 -5.85 15.66
N VAL A 375 -4.13 -5.35 15.63
CA VAL A 375 -4.89 -5.15 14.39
C VAL A 375 -5.01 -3.67 14.08
N THR A 376 -5.07 -3.34 12.80
CA THR A 376 -5.24 -1.97 12.33
C THR A 376 -6.46 -1.82 11.41
N PRO A 377 -7.35 -0.84 11.66
CA PRO A 377 -8.55 -0.66 10.85
C PRO A 377 -8.29 -0.48 9.35
N HIS A 378 -7.22 0.20 8.91
CA HIS A 378 -7.00 0.40 7.48
C HIS A 378 -6.81 -0.91 6.72
N ALA A 379 -6.24 -1.94 7.35
CA ALA A 379 -6.13 -3.26 6.74
C ALA A 379 -7.51 -3.86 6.42
N SER A 380 -8.51 -3.64 7.29
CA SER A 380 -9.88 -4.06 7.01
C SER A 380 -10.52 -3.24 5.88
N PHE A 381 -10.26 -1.93 5.82
CA PHE A 381 -10.72 -1.09 4.70
C PHE A 381 -10.11 -1.53 3.36
N LEU A 382 -8.80 -1.86 3.33
CA LEU A 382 -8.12 -2.38 2.15
C LEU A 382 -8.73 -3.69 1.63
N ALA A 383 -9.33 -4.49 2.52
CA ALA A 383 -9.98 -5.76 2.17
C ALA A 383 -11.41 -5.62 1.61
N LEU A 384 -12.02 -4.42 1.68
CA LEU A 384 -13.39 -4.21 1.22
C LEU A 384 -13.66 -4.71 -0.21
N PRO A 385 -12.73 -4.61 -1.19
CA PRO A 385 -12.99 -5.15 -2.53
C PRO A 385 -13.04 -6.68 -2.64
N GLN A 386 -12.52 -7.42 -1.64
CA GLN A 386 -12.41 -8.89 -1.68
C GLN A 386 -13.29 -9.60 -0.63
N ALA A 387 -13.62 -8.93 0.47
CA ALA A 387 -14.33 -9.50 1.61
C ALA A 387 -15.09 -8.41 2.38
N ARG A 388 -15.98 -7.66 1.70
CA ARG A 388 -16.63 -6.49 2.30
C ARG A 388 -17.50 -6.84 3.49
N ALA A 389 -18.28 -7.90 3.43
CA ALA A 389 -19.15 -8.30 4.55
C ALA A 389 -18.33 -8.56 5.82
N GLU A 390 -17.23 -9.30 5.71
CA GLU A 390 -16.31 -9.60 6.80
C GLU A 390 -15.56 -8.36 7.28
N ALA A 391 -15.11 -7.50 6.36
CA ALA A 391 -14.43 -6.25 6.69
C ALA A 391 -15.34 -5.28 7.44
N VAL A 392 -16.58 -5.08 6.97
CA VAL A 392 -17.58 -4.22 7.65
C VAL A 392 -17.94 -4.79 9.03
N ALA A 393 -18.09 -6.11 9.15
CA ALA A 393 -18.34 -6.76 10.44
C ALA A 393 -17.17 -6.55 11.41
N ASN A 394 -15.93 -6.77 10.96
CA ASN A 394 -14.72 -6.58 11.77
C ASN A 394 -14.57 -5.12 12.22
N LEU A 395 -14.76 -4.15 11.33
CA LEU A 395 -14.71 -2.71 11.65
C LEU A 395 -15.77 -2.30 12.66
N ARG A 396 -17.00 -2.82 12.55
CA ARG A 396 -18.07 -2.59 13.53
C ARG A 396 -17.72 -3.17 14.89
N ALA A 397 -17.16 -4.37 14.93
CA ALA A 397 -16.71 -5.01 16.17
C ALA A 397 -15.58 -4.20 16.82
N LEU A 398 -14.55 -3.81 16.07
CA LEU A 398 -13.47 -2.96 16.58
C LEU A 398 -13.98 -1.63 17.17
N ALA A 399 -14.96 -1.00 16.50
CA ALA A 399 -15.60 0.21 17.01
C ALA A 399 -16.39 -0.03 18.30
N ALA A 400 -17.17 -1.11 18.37
CA ALA A 400 -18.06 -1.41 19.50
C ALA A 400 -17.30 -1.94 20.73
N ASP A 401 -16.33 -2.83 20.51
CA ASP A 401 -15.68 -3.60 21.57
C ASP A 401 -14.52 -2.83 22.22
N PHE A 402 -13.87 -1.94 21.47
CA PHE A 402 -12.70 -1.18 21.95
C PHE A 402 -12.87 0.34 21.90
N GLY A 403 -13.94 0.87 21.29
CA GLY A 403 -14.07 2.30 21.06
C GLY A 403 -13.05 2.84 20.05
N ALA A 404 -12.61 2.01 19.10
CA ALA A 404 -11.57 2.35 18.13
C ALA A 404 -12.01 3.36 17.06
N TYR A 405 -13.26 3.81 17.08
CA TYR A 405 -13.84 4.77 16.13
C TYR A 405 -14.51 5.93 16.87
N ASP A 406 -14.23 7.15 16.41
CA ASP A 406 -14.99 8.33 16.79
C ASP A 406 -15.59 9.04 15.57
N GLU A 407 -16.70 9.75 15.78
CA GLU A 407 -17.40 10.44 14.69
C GLU A 407 -16.64 11.66 14.17
N THR A 408 -15.64 12.18 14.88
CA THR A 408 -14.89 13.37 14.46
C THR A 408 -13.79 13.00 13.50
N TYR A 409 -12.87 12.11 13.91
CA TYR A 409 -11.63 11.80 13.21
C TYR A 409 -11.56 10.37 12.64
N GLY A 410 -12.60 9.57 12.88
CA GLY A 410 -12.73 8.23 12.30
C GLY A 410 -12.04 7.17 13.15
N PHE A 411 -11.51 6.15 12.49
CA PHE A 411 -10.83 5.06 13.17
C PHE A 411 -9.44 5.49 13.65
N ARG A 412 -9.10 5.11 14.88
CA ARG A 412 -7.74 5.16 15.44
C ARG A 412 -6.83 4.20 14.67
N ASP A 413 -5.53 4.41 14.82
CA ASP A 413 -4.51 3.73 14.03
C ASP A 413 -4.47 2.21 14.23
N SER A 414 -4.61 1.75 15.47
CA SER A 414 -4.43 0.33 15.81
C SER A 414 -5.05 -0.02 17.15
N VAL A 415 -5.28 -1.32 17.36
CA VAL A 415 -5.80 -1.91 18.60
C VAL A 415 -4.97 -3.14 18.95
N ASN A 416 -4.51 -3.21 20.19
CA ASN A 416 -3.97 -4.44 20.78
C ASN A 416 -5.15 -5.19 21.40
N VAL A 417 -5.57 -6.28 20.76
CA VAL A 417 -6.80 -7.00 21.12
C VAL A 417 -6.67 -7.81 22.41
N ALA A 418 -5.43 -8.08 22.84
CA ALA A 418 -5.16 -8.76 24.11
C ALA A 418 -5.25 -7.80 25.30
N SER A 419 -4.70 -6.58 25.17
CA SER A 419 -4.74 -5.57 26.24
C SER A 419 -5.99 -4.69 26.19
N GLY A 420 -6.68 -4.64 25.04
CA GLY A 420 -7.76 -3.69 24.77
C GLY A 420 -7.26 -2.27 24.50
N ARG A 421 -5.95 -2.04 24.42
CA ARG A 421 -5.37 -0.70 24.20
C ARG A 421 -5.59 -0.27 22.74
N VAL A 422 -6.18 0.90 22.58
CA VAL A 422 -6.33 1.59 21.29
C VAL A 422 -5.24 2.65 21.16
N SER A 423 -4.66 2.81 19.97
CA SER A 423 -3.71 3.88 19.67
C SER A 423 -4.32 5.27 19.90
N ASP A 424 -3.52 6.19 20.43
CA ASP A 424 -3.88 7.60 20.61
C ASP A 424 -3.70 8.44 19.34
N PHE A 425 -3.26 7.83 18.24
CA PHE A 425 -2.91 8.54 17.02
C PHE A 425 -3.86 8.21 15.87
N VAL A 426 -3.88 9.15 14.91
CA VAL A 426 -4.47 8.98 13.58
C VAL A 426 -3.43 9.43 12.56
N LEU A 427 -3.09 8.57 11.59
CA LEU A 427 -1.99 8.77 10.64
C LEU A 427 -2.48 9.14 9.24
N ALA A 428 -1.78 10.06 8.58
CA ALA A 428 -2.15 10.51 7.24
C ALA A 428 -2.09 9.38 6.20
N LEU A 429 -1.08 8.51 6.28
CA LEU A 429 -0.95 7.35 5.42
C LEU A 429 -2.17 6.42 5.53
N ASP A 430 -2.51 6.02 6.75
CA ASP A 430 -3.55 5.03 7.00
C ASP A 430 -4.93 5.60 6.68
N GLN A 431 -5.20 6.86 7.06
CA GLN A 431 -6.43 7.55 6.67
C GLN A 431 -6.51 7.78 5.16
N GLY A 432 -5.37 8.02 4.49
CA GLY A 432 -5.29 8.13 3.03
C GLY A 432 -5.69 6.84 2.33
N MET A 433 -5.26 5.69 2.85
CA MET A 433 -5.67 4.38 2.36
C MET A 433 -7.15 4.11 2.62
N ILE A 434 -7.66 4.44 3.82
CA ILE A 434 -9.08 4.31 4.16
C ILE A 434 -9.95 5.15 3.21
N ALA A 435 -9.58 6.41 2.98
CA ALA A 435 -10.31 7.31 2.08
C ALA A 435 -10.35 6.76 0.66
N ALA A 436 -9.24 6.25 0.14
CA ALA A 436 -9.17 5.66 -1.19
C ALA A 436 -9.98 4.35 -1.29
N ALA A 437 -9.89 3.46 -0.31
CA ALA A 437 -10.68 2.23 -0.26
C ALA A 437 -12.18 2.50 -0.23
N LEU A 438 -12.63 3.43 0.63
CA LEU A 438 -14.01 3.87 0.71
C LEU A 438 -14.50 4.52 -0.59
N ALA A 439 -13.66 5.35 -1.22
CA ALA A 439 -13.97 5.94 -2.53
C ALA A 439 -14.20 4.87 -3.60
N GLN A 440 -13.39 3.81 -3.61
CA GLN A 440 -13.54 2.70 -4.54
C GLN A 440 -14.81 1.88 -4.29
N GLN A 441 -15.30 1.78 -3.05
CA GLN A 441 -16.58 1.14 -2.76
C GLN A 441 -17.79 2.01 -3.08
N LEU A 442 -17.71 3.32 -2.78
CA LEU A 442 -18.82 4.26 -2.96
C LEU A 442 -18.98 4.73 -4.41
N ARG A 443 -17.87 4.81 -5.15
CA ARG A 443 -17.83 5.20 -6.56
C ARG A 443 -16.65 4.51 -7.27
N PRO A 444 -16.82 3.24 -7.68
CA PRO A 444 -15.76 2.46 -8.31
C PRO A 444 -15.04 3.18 -9.45
N GLY A 445 -13.70 3.19 -9.38
CA GLY A 445 -12.85 3.79 -10.40
C GLY A 445 -12.67 5.31 -10.29
N LEU A 446 -13.25 5.97 -9.27
CA LEU A 446 -13.13 7.42 -9.07
C LEU A 446 -11.67 7.88 -9.08
N LEU A 447 -10.78 7.18 -8.35
CA LEU A 447 -9.36 7.53 -8.26
C LEU A 447 -8.49 6.80 -9.30
N GLN A 448 -9.07 5.91 -10.10
CA GLN A 448 -8.32 5.06 -11.03
C GLN A 448 -8.21 5.64 -12.45
N ARG A 449 -8.97 6.70 -12.78
CA ARG A 449 -9.00 7.30 -14.12
C ARG A 449 -7.61 7.68 -14.67
N PRO A 450 -6.69 8.30 -13.90
CA PRO A 450 -5.35 8.62 -14.40
C PRO A 450 -4.53 7.39 -14.80
N PHE A 451 -4.83 6.24 -14.21
CA PHE A 451 -4.10 4.99 -14.42
C PHE A 451 -4.75 4.12 -15.50
N ARG A 452 -6.00 4.43 -15.90
CA ARG A 452 -6.73 3.73 -16.96
C ARG A 452 -6.54 4.33 -18.36
N THR A 453 -5.71 5.34 -18.51
CA THR A 453 -5.52 6.07 -19.77
C THR A 453 -4.04 6.31 -20.08
N GLY A 454 -3.75 6.79 -21.29
CA GLY A 454 -2.42 7.21 -21.73
C GLY A 454 -1.35 6.11 -21.63
N GLY A 455 -0.11 6.55 -21.35
CA GLY A 455 1.06 5.67 -21.23
C GLY A 455 0.91 4.58 -20.16
N PHE A 456 0.14 4.84 -19.11
CA PHE A 456 -0.12 3.86 -18.06
C PHE A 456 -0.92 2.67 -18.61
N ALA A 457 -2.07 2.94 -19.23
CA ALA A 457 -2.87 1.88 -19.84
C ALA A 457 -2.16 1.20 -21.01
N SER A 458 -1.41 1.93 -21.84
CA SER A 458 -0.77 1.33 -23.02
C SER A 458 0.47 0.50 -22.70
N ARG A 459 1.19 0.80 -21.60
CA ARG A 459 2.45 0.11 -21.24
C ARG A 459 2.33 -0.85 -20.06
N VAL A 460 1.50 -0.55 -19.06
CA VAL A 460 1.37 -1.40 -17.85
C VAL A 460 0.32 -2.49 -18.03
N ARG A 461 -0.86 -2.16 -18.58
CA ARG A 461 -1.96 -3.14 -18.76
C ARG A 461 -1.54 -4.40 -19.52
N PRO A 462 -0.75 -4.32 -20.63
CA PRO A 462 -0.34 -5.53 -21.34
C PRO A 462 0.52 -6.48 -20.48
N LEU A 463 1.36 -5.95 -19.59
CA LEU A 463 2.18 -6.75 -18.68
C LEU A 463 1.28 -7.51 -17.69
N LEU A 464 0.34 -6.81 -17.05
CA LEU A 464 -0.61 -7.42 -16.12
C LEU A 464 -1.52 -8.45 -16.79
N ALA A 465 -1.92 -8.22 -18.03
CA ALA A 465 -2.73 -9.16 -18.81
C ALA A 465 -1.97 -10.45 -19.19
N LYS A 466 -0.64 -10.36 -19.38
CA LYS A 466 0.23 -11.52 -19.64
C LYS A 466 0.52 -12.32 -18.38
N GLU A 467 0.50 -11.70 -17.20
CA GLU A 467 0.85 -12.35 -15.93
C GLU A 467 0.06 -13.65 -15.68
N ARG A 468 0.77 -14.70 -15.28
CA ARG A 468 0.25 -16.02 -14.92
C ARG A 468 0.92 -16.51 -13.65
N PHE A 469 0.45 -16.05 -12.50
CA PHE A 469 0.89 -16.59 -11.23
C PHE A 469 0.58 -18.10 -11.15
N SER A 470 1.48 -18.86 -10.54
CA SER A 470 1.38 -20.32 -10.41
C SER A 470 0.38 -20.78 -9.34
N ILE A 471 -0.81 -20.15 -9.30
CA ILE A 471 -1.78 -20.23 -8.19
C ILE A 471 -3.20 -20.66 -8.59
#